data_AF-A0A1I7WQF2-F1
#
_entry.id   AF-A0A1I7WQF2-F1
#
_cell.length_a   1.000
_cell.length_b   1.000
_cell.length_c   1.000
_cell.angle_alpha   90.00
_cell.angle_beta   90.00
_cell.angle_gamma   90.00
#
_symmetry.space_group_name_H-M   'P 1'
#
loop_
_entity.id
_entity.type
_entity.pdbx_description
1 polymer ?
#
loop_
_entity_poly.entity_id
_entity_poly.type
_entity_poly.pdbx_seq_one_letter_code
_entity_poly.pdbx_strand_id
1 'polypeptide(L)'
;MEDPQWYHRPLDLEDMIAGGSMLTIGTLTISLYAIVMRIMWKQDKDIVGYRFLISTGVTDMLLLINYGIWPGLTILTKSEIITPNMRHWLQIYLDWAWFSMVWHYSVVGWSRWYAIRSPHEFRNQKRWISYLICSCCYILSMIQYL
;
A
#
# COMPACT_ATOMS: atom_id res chain seq x y z
N MET A 1 -4.59 9.54 -21.85
CA MET A 1 -3.60 8.98 -22.79
C MET A 1 -4.29 8.84 -24.14
N GLU A 2 -4.37 9.93 -24.90
CA GLU A 2 -5.09 9.96 -26.20
C GLU A 2 -4.13 9.89 -27.40
N ASP A 3 -2.84 9.70 -27.15
CA ASP A 3 -1.82 9.65 -28.21
C ASP A 3 -1.22 8.25 -28.32
N PRO A 4 -1.70 7.40 -29.26
CA PRO A 4 -1.23 6.02 -29.42
C PRO A 4 0.25 5.93 -29.81
N GLN A 5 0.89 7.06 -30.17
CA GLN A 5 2.32 7.10 -30.49
C GLN A 5 3.22 7.40 -29.29
N TRP A 6 2.68 7.63 -28.09
CA TRP A 6 3.49 7.98 -26.92
C TRP A 6 4.58 6.93 -26.60
N TYR A 7 4.29 5.64 -26.79
CA TYR A 7 5.24 4.55 -26.58
C TYR A 7 6.40 4.52 -27.60
N HIS A 8 6.24 5.18 -28.75
CA HIS A 8 7.28 5.23 -29.79
C HIS A 8 8.14 6.49 -29.74
N ARG A 9 7.83 7.42 -28.82
CA ARG A 9 8.60 8.65 -28.64
C ARG A 9 9.92 8.36 -27.92
N PRO A 10 11.01 9.07 -28.26
CA PRO A 10 12.23 9.02 -27.48
C PRO A 10 11.96 9.48 -26.05
N LEU A 11 12.79 8.99 -25.12
CA LEU A 11 12.69 9.33 -23.71
C LEU A 11 12.96 10.83 -23.52
N ASP A 12 12.00 11.57 -22.98
CA ASP A 12 12.20 12.98 -22.64
C ASP A 12 12.78 13.13 -21.23
N LEU A 13 13.36 14.30 -20.94
CA LEU A 13 13.87 14.64 -19.61
C LEU A 13 12.76 14.58 -18.55
N GLU A 14 11.54 15.00 -18.90
CA GLU A 14 10.38 14.92 -18.01
C GLU A 14 10.05 13.46 -17.64
N ASP A 15 10.08 12.56 -18.62
CA ASP A 15 9.84 11.13 -18.39
C ASP A 15 10.95 10.51 -17.51
N MET A 16 12.21 10.90 -17.76
CA MET A 16 13.35 10.46 -16.95
C MET A 16 13.22 10.90 -15.49
N ILE A 17 12.86 12.16 -15.25
CA ILE A 17 12.69 12.69 -13.90
C ILE A 17 11.48 12.03 -13.23
N ALA A 18 10.34 11.92 -13.93
CA ALA A 18 9.13 11.32 -13.39
C ALA A 18 9.34 9.83 -13.04
N GLY A 19 9.75 9.02 -14.01
CA GLY A 19 9.95 7.59 -13.80
C GLY A 19 11.13 7.29 -12.87
N GLY A 20 12.23 8.04 -13.01
CA GLY A 20 13.42 7.89 -12.18
C GLY A 20 13.18 8.25 -10.71
N SER A 21 12.44 9.34 -10.45
CA SER A 21 12.07 9.73 -9.08
C SER A 21 11.11 8.72 -8.44
N MET A 22 10.11 8.23 -9.19
CA MET A 22 9.18 7.20 -8.71
C MET A 22 9.90 5.90 -8.32
N LEU A 23 10.84 5.43 -9.15
CA LEU A 23 11.65 4.26 -8.83
C LEU A 23 12.55 4.48 -7.62
N THR A 24 13.27 5.60 -7.58
CA THR A 24 14.24 5.89 -6.53
C THR A 24 13.54 6.06 -5.19
N ILE A 25 12.50 6.90 -5.13
CA ILE A 25 11.72 7.15 -3.91
C ILE A 25 10.97 5.88 -3.51
N GLY A 26 10.35 5.17 -4.45
CA GLY A 26 9.62 3.94 -4.18
C GLY A 26 10.50 2.87 -3.56
N THR A 27 11.66 2.57 -4.16
CA THR A 27 12.59 1.54 -3.65
C THR A 27 13.18 1.90 -2.30
N LEU A 28 13.58 3.16 -2.12
CA LEU A 28 14.10 3.66 -0.84
C LEU A 28 13.02 3.58 0.26
N THR A 29 11.81 4.02 -0.04
CA THR A 29 10.71 4.05 0.93
C THR A 29 10.25 2.65 1.30
N ILE A 30 10.15 1.73 0.33
CA ILE A 30 9.87 0.31 0.58
C ILE A 30 10.91 -0.31 1.52
N SER A 31 12.20 -0.01 1.29
CA SER A 31 13.28 -0.52 2.13
C SER A 31 13.19 0.01 3.57
N LEU A 32 12.87 1.30 3.73
CA LEU A 32 12.63 1.90 5.04
C LEU A 32 11.41 1.29 5.74
N TYR A 33 10.29 1.11 5.03
CA TYR A 33 9.11 0.44 5.58
C TYR A 33 9.44 -0.98 6.06
N ALA A 34 10.19 -1.76 5.28
CA ALA A 34 10.60 -3.10 5.66
C ALA A 34 11.42 -3.12 6.96
N ILE A 35 12.36 -2.17 7.11
CA ILE A 35 13.16 -2.02 8.34
C ILE A 35 12.26 -1.66 9.53
N VAL A 36 11.42 -0.65 9.38
CA VAL A 36 10.51 -0.16 10.45
C VAL A 36 9.55 -1.26 10.87
N MET A 37 8.92 -1.95 9.92
CA MET A 37 8.02 -3.07 10.22
C MET A 37 8.76 -4.21 10.92
N ARG A 38 10.00 -4.50 10.56
CA ARG A 38 10.81 -5.53 11.24
C ARG A 38 11.07 -5.15 12.70
N ILE A 39 11.28 -3.87 13.01
CA ILE A 39 11.43 -3.39 14.39
C ILE A 39 10.10 -3.50 15.13
N MET A 40 9.01 -3.02 14.53
CA MET A 40 7.65 -3.11 15.09
C MET A 40 7.25 -4.56 15.38
N TRP A 41 7.58 -5.49 14.48
CA TRP A 41 7.28 -6.91 14.63
C TRP A 41 7.97 -7.52 15.86
N LYS A 42 9.20 -7.11 16.17
CA LYS A 42 9.90 -7.59 17.37
C LYS A 42 9.22 -7.13 18.67
N GLN A 43 8.50 -6.01 18.62
CA GLN A 43 7.87 -5.36 19.78
C GLN A 43 6.34 -5.51 19.79
N ASP A 44 5.76 -6.28 18.86
CA ASP A 44 4.32 -6.48 18.69
C ASP A 44 3.64 -7.12 19.91
N LYS A 45 4.44 -7.83 20.72
CA LYS A 45 4.03 -8.53 21.92
C LYS A 45 3.62 -7.56 23.01
N ASP A 46 4.33 -6.44 23.11
CA ASP A 46 4.21 -5.47 24.18
C ASP A 46 3.36 -4.26 23.76
N ILE A 47 3.46 -3.84 22.50
CA ILE A 47 2.77 -2.66 21.96
C ILE A 47 1.71 -3.08 20.96
N VAL A 48 0.44 -3.10 21.40
CA VAL A 48 -0.70 -3.52 20.58
C VAL A 48 -0.87 -2.66 19.32
N GLY A 49 -0.58 -1.35 19.42
CA GLY A 49 -0.64 -0.42 18.29
C GLY A 49 0.27 -0.80 17.11
N TYR A 50 1.40 -1.45 17.36
CA TYR A 50 2.32 -1.89 16.31
C TYR A 50 1.69 -2.94 15.40
N ARG A 51 0.76 -3.75 15.90
CA ARG A 51 0.08 -4.77 15.10
C ARG A 51 -0.72 -4.15 13.95
N PHE A 52 -1.41 -3.04 14.24
CA PHE A 52 -2.16 -2.27 13.24
C PHE A 52 -1.22 -1.56 12.26
N LEU A 53 -0.14 -0.94 12.77
CA LEU A 53 0.85 -0.25 11.93
C LEU A 53 1.60 -1.20 10.99
N ILE A 54 1.88 -2.44 11.42
CA ILE A 54 2.48 -3.46 10.56
C ILE A 54 1.54 -3.78 9.40
N SER A 55 0.24 -4.01 9.66
CA SER A 55 -0.71 -4.30 8.59
C SER A 55 -0.86 -3.13 7.62
N THR A 56 -0.95 -1.90 8.13
CA THR A 56 -0.96 -0.70 7.29
C THR A 56 0.32 -0.55 6.47
N GLY A 57 1.48 -0.82 7.07
CA GLY A 57 2.77 -0.77 6.37
C GLY A 57 2.87 -1.77 5.22
N VAL A 58 2.25 -2.95 5.35
CA VAL A 58 2.14 -3.91 4.23
C VAL A 58 1.30 -3.33 3.09
N THR A 59 0.16 -2.71 3.40
CA THR A 59 -0.69 -2.08 2.38
C THR A 59 -0.01 -0.89 1.71
N ASP A 60 0.71 -0.06 2.47
CA ASP A 60 1.46 1.08 1.95
C ASP A 60 2.62 0.60 1.05
N MET A 61 3.32 -0.48 1.42
CA MET A 61 4.30 -1.10 0.53
C MET A 61 3.68 -1.65 -0.76
N LEU A 62 2.50 -2.28 -0.67
CA LEU A 62 1.77 -2.75 -1.84
C LEU A 62 1.42 -1.59 -2.78
N LEU A 63 0.97 -0.46 -2.23
CA LEU A 63 0.70 0.76 -3.00
C LEU A 63 1.96 1.35 -3.62
N LEU A 64 3.10 1.37 -2.92
CA LEU A 64 4.35 1.85 -3.49
C LEU A 64 4.81 0.99 -4.68
N ILE A 65 4.55 -0.32 -4.63
CA ILE A 65 4.82 -1.20 -5.78
C ILE A 65 3.87 -0.86 -6.94
N ASN A 66 2.58 -0.71 -6.65
CA ASN A 66 1.52 -0.52 -7.66
C ASN A 66 1.51 0.87 -8.30
N TYR A 67 1.76 1.92 -7.53
CA TYR A 67 1.68 3.32 -7.97
C TYR A 67 3.05 4.00 -8.07
N GLY A 68 4.11 3.40 -7.52
CA GLY A 68 5.48 3.92 -7.63
C GLY A 68 6.32 3.09 -8.60
N ILE A 69 6.60 1.84 -8.25
CA ILE A 69 7.54 1.01 -9.02
C ILE A 69 7.00 0.68 -10.40
N TRP A 70 5.76 0.18 -10.48
CA TRP A 70 5.16 -0.24 -11.75
C TRP A 70 5.01 0.92 -12.76
N PRO A 71 4.45 2.09 -12.38
CA PRO A 71 4.36 3.21 -13.31
C PRO A 71 5.74 3.79 -13.63
N GLY A 72 6.66 3.83 -12.66
CA GLY A 72 8.04 4.28 -12.89
C GLY A 72 8.76 3.45 -13.94
N LEU A 73 8.62 2.12 -13.90
CA LEU A 73 9.14 1.23 -14.94
C LEU A 73 8.46 1.46 -16.30
N THR A 74 7.14 1.61 -16.30
CA THR A 74 6.34 1.82 -17.53
C THR A 74 6.77 3.11 -18.24
N ILE A 75 7.03 4.19 -17.49
CA ILE A 75 7.49 5.48 -18.02
C ILE A 75 8.88 5.37 -18.62
N LEU A 76 9.84 4.77 -17.90
CA LEU A 76 11.24 4.69 -18.35
C LEU A 76 11.44 3.71 -19.51
N THR A 77 10.65 2.66 -19.58
CA THR A 77 10.74 1.65 -20.66
C THR A 77 9.91 2.02 -21.87
N LYS A 78 9.05 3.05 -21.78
CA LYS A 78 8.06 3.41 -22.81
C LYS A 78 7.35 2.17 -23.37
N SER A 79 7.04 1.23 -22.50
CA SER A 79 6.48 -0.06 -22.88
C SER A 79 5.02 -0.16 -22.43
N GLU A 80 4.16 -0.69 -23.29
CA GLU A 80 2.82 -1.10 -22.90
C GLU A 80 2.90 -2.45 -22.17
N ILE A 81 3.28 -2.40 -20.88
CA ILE A 81 3.36 -3.59 -20.03
C ILE A 81 1.98 -4.24 -19.84
N ILE A 82 0.89 -3.44 -19.93
CA ILE A 82 -0.47 -3.86 -19.61
C ILE A 82 -1.28 -4.03 -20.90
N THR A 83 -1.55 -5.29 -21.26
CA THR A 83 -2.40 -5.60 -22.42
C THR A 83 -3.85 -5.14 -22.20
N PRO A 84 -4.60 -4.79 -23.27
CA PRO A 84 -5.99 -4.31 -23.15
C PRO A 84 -6.92 -5.25 -22.37
N ASN A 85 -6.76 -6.57 -22.55
CA ASN A 85 -7.58 -7.57 -21.87
C ASN A 85 -7.32 -7.64 -20.36
N MET A 86 -6.14 -7.20 -19.91
CA MET A 86 -5.76 -7.19 -18.49
C MET A 86 -6.13 -5.89 -17.78
N ARG A 87 -6.45 -4.81 -18.51
CA ARG A 87 -6.71 -3.49 -17.92
C ARG A 87 -7.84 -3.50 -16.92
N HIS A 88 -8.94 -4.22 -17.22
CA HIS A 88 -10.06 -4.34 -16.30
C HIS A 88 -9.64 -5.01 -15.00
N TRP A 89 -9.04 -6.21 -15.07
CA TRP A 89 -8.55 -6.94 -13.89
C TRP A 89 -7.52 -6.16 -13.08
N LEU A 90 -6.63 -5.43 -13.75
CA LEU A 90 -5.65 -4.60 -13.08
C LEU A 90 -6.32 -3.43 -12.35
N GLN A 91 -7.32 -2.79 -12.97
CA GLN A 91 -8.07 -1.72 -12.31
C GLN A 91 -8.79 -2.24 -11.05
N ILE A 92 -9.43 -3.41 -11.12
CA ILE A 92 -10.03 -4.08 -9.95
C ILE A 92 -9.00 -4.23 -8.82
N TYR A 93 -7.82 -4.73 -9.17
CA TYR A 93 -6.75 -4.97 -8.21
C TYR A 93 -6.19 -3.67 -7.60
N LEU A 94 -6.00 -2.63 -8.41
CA LEU A 94 -5.51 -1.33 -7.96
C LEU A 94 -6.52 -0.66 -7.03
N ASP A 95 -7.80 -0.67 -7.40
CA ASP A 95 -8.89 -0.12 -6.59
C ASP A 95 -9.00 -0.88 -5.26
N TRP A 96 -8.94 -2.22 -5.27
CA TRP A 96 -8.89 -3.03 -4.06
C TRP A 96 -7.73 -2.65 -3.13
N ALA A 97 -6.51 -2.54 -3.67
CA ALA A 97 -5.33 -2.18 -2.88
C ALA A 97 -5.47 -0.78 -2.27
N TRP A 98 -6.02 0.17 -3.04
CA TRP A 98 -6.30 1.54 -2.60
C TRP A 98 -7.33 1.58 -1.46
N PHE A 99 -8.50 0.95 -1.64
CA PHE A 99 -9.54 0.92 -0.62
C PHE A 99 -9.09 0.18 0.65
N SER A 100 -8.29 -0.88 0.50
CA SER A 100 -7.71 -1.57 1.66
C SER A 100 -6.87 -0.61 2.50
N MET A 101 -6.06 0.26 1.89
CA MET A 101 -5.26 1.26 2.62
C MET A 101 -6.16 2.25 3.38
N VAL A 102 -7.22 2.75 2.72
CA VAL A 102 -8.16 3.69 3.35
C VAL A 102 -8.83 3.08 4.59
N TRP A 103 -9.24 1.81 4.50
CA TRP A 103 -9.79 1.08 5.65
C TRP A 103 -8.75 0.88 6.76
N HIS A 104 -7.49 0.58 6.41
CA HIS A 104 -6.40 0.46 7.37
C HIS A 104 -6.12 1.76 8.11
N TYR A 105 -6.13 2.93 7.44
CA TYR A 105 -5.96 4.22 8.13
C TYR A 105 -7.11 4.52 9.09
N SER A 106 -8.35 4.21 8.71
CA SER A 106 -9.50 4.31 9.61
C SER A 106 -9.33 3.44 10.86
N VAL A 107 -8.87 2.20 10.70
CA VAL A 107 -8.60 1.28 11.81
C VAL A 107 -7.44 1.76 12.69
N VAL A 108 -6.38 2.31 12.10
CA VAL A 108 -5.27 2.90 12.88
C VAL A 108 -5.78 4.07 13.70
N GLY A 109 -6.58 4.97 13.12
CA GLY A 109 -7.23 6.07 13.84
C GLY A 109 -8.10 5.59 14.99
N TRP A 110 -8.95 4.59 14.74
CA TRP A 110 -9.76 3.95 15.77
C TRP A 110 -8.92 3.34 16.88
N SER A 111 -7.83 2.63 16.56
CA SER A 111 -6.96 1.99 17.55
C SER A 111 -6.32 3.01 18.50
N ARG A 112 -5.95 4.20 18.00
CA ARG A 112 -5.40 5.29 18.82
C ARG A 112 -6.48 5.89 19.73
N TRP A 113 -7.68 6.09 19.22
CA TRP A 113 -8.81 6.55 20.03
C TRP A 113 -9.17 5.53 21.13
N TYR A 114 -9.20 4.24 20.79
CA TYR A 114 -9.51 3.16 21.72
C TYR A 114 -8.45 3.04 22.83
N ALA A 115 -7.17 3.25 22.50
CA ALA A 115 -6.09 3.31 23.49
C ALA A 115 -6.29 4.42 24.54
N ILE A 116 -6.86 5.56 24.14
CA ILE A 116 -7.17 6.68 25.05
C ILE A 116 -8.44 6.38 25.86
N ARG A 117 -9.49 5.90 25.20
CA ARG A 117 -10.79 5.68 25.82
C ARG A 117 -10.81 4.52 26.81
N SER A 118 -10.06 3.45 26.55
CA SER A 118 -10.06 2.22 27.36
C SER A 118 -8.68 1.55 27.37
N PRO A 119 -7.70 2.13 28.08
CA PRO A 119 -6.30 1.70 28.01
C PRO A 119 -6.05 0.28 28.54
N HIS A 120 -6.80 -0.15 29.58
CA HIS A 120 -6.66 -1.49 30.16
C HIS A 120 -7.06 -2.58 29.17
N GLU A 121 -8.22 -2.42 28.53
CA GLU A 121 -8.74 -3.36 27.53
C GLU A 121 -7.86 -3.37 26.28
N PHE A 122 -7.42 -2.19 25.81
CA PHE A 122 -6.54 -2.10 24.67
C PHE A 122 -5.21 -2.83 24.90
N ARG A 123 -4.60 -2.68 26.09
CA ARG A 123 -3.35 -3.36 26.43
C ARG A 123 -3.51 -4.88 26.50
N ASN A 124 -4.67 -5.36 26.95
CA ASN A 124 -4.95 -6.79 27.09
C ASN A 124 -5.51 -7.43 25.80
N GLN A 125 -5.64 -6.67 24.71
CA GLN A 125 -6.17 -7.18 23.45
C GLN A 125 -5.31 -8.33 22.89
N LYS A 126 -5.97 -9.46 22.62
CA LYS A 126 -5.33 -10.65 22.03
C LYS A 126 -4.84 -10.34 20.61
N ARG A 127 -3.68 -10.89 20.24
CA ARG A 127 -3.07 -10.69 18.91
C ARG A 127 -3.99 -11.06 17.76
N TRP A 128 -4.65 -12.21 17.88
CA TRP A 128 -5.54 -12.71 16.83
C TRP A 128 -6.69 -11.73 16.53
N ILE A 129 -7.19 -11.02 17.55
CA ILE A 129 -8.26 -10.02 17.36
C ILE A 129 -7.73 -8.85 16.52
N SER A 130 -6.52 -8.36 16.82
CA SER A 130 -5.90 -7.29 16.04
C SER A 130 -5.73 -7.68 14.58
N TYR A 131 -5.20 -8.88 14.31
CA TYR A 131 -5.03 -9.38 12.94
C TYR A 131 -6.35 -9.66 12.24
N LEU A 132 -7.38 -10.10 12.97
CA LEU A 132 -8.72 -10.26 12.41
C LEU A 132 -9.29 -8.91 11.96
N ILE A 133 -9.20 -7.87 12.81
CA ILE A 133 -9.67 -6.52 12.45
C ILE A 133 -8.95 -6.02 11.20
N CYS A 134 -7.63 -6.18 11.12
CA CYS A 134 -6.86 -5.83 9.91
C CYS A 134 -7.27 -6.66 8.69
N SER A 135 -7.53 -7.96 8.86
CA SER A 135 -8.00 -8.84 7.78
C SER A 135 -9.36 -8.40 7.25
N CYS A 136 -10.25 -7.92 8.13
CA CYS A 136 -11.54 -7.36 7.72
C CYS A 136 -11.39 -6.14 6.79
N CYS A 137 -10.32 -5.34 6.91
CA CYS A 137 -10.08 -4.23 5.98
C CYS A 137 -9.89 -4.73 4.53
N TYR A 138 -9.18 -5.85 4.35
CA TYR A 138 -9.00 -6.46 3.03
C TYR A 138 -10.28 -7.09 2.48
N ILE A 139 -11.13 -7.63 3.36
CA ILE A 139 -12.41 -8.23 2.98
C ILE A 139 -13.43 -7.14 2.60
N LEU A 140 -13.54 -6.09 3.42
CA LEU A 140 -14.46 -4.97 3.16
C LEU A 140 -14.10 -4.23 1.88
N SER A 141 -12.79 -4.03 1.61
CA SER A 141 -12.34 -3.45 0.35
C SER A 141 -12.68 -4.32 -0.86
N MET A 142 -12.61 -5.65 -0.74
CA MET A 142 -13.09 -6.55 -1.81
C MET A 142 -14.60 -6.42 -2.02
N ILE A 143 -15.39 -6.47 -0.94
CA ILE A 143 -16.86 -6.39 -1.02
C ILE A 143 -17.33 -5.05 -1.59
N GLN A 144 -16.65 -3.96 -1.27
CA GLN A 144 -17.02 -2.63 -1.74
C GLN A 144 -16.86 -2.48 -3.27
N TYR A 145 -16.00 -3.29 -3.88
CA TYR A 145 -15.68 -3.18 -5.29
C TYR A 145 -16.34 -4.27 -6.16
N LEU A 146 -16.60 -5.45 -5.59
CA LEU A 146 -17.43 -6.50 -6.20
C LEU A 146 -18.84 -6.02 -6.50
#